data_AF-A0A7M2XLV3-F1
#
_entry.id   AF-A0A7M2XLV3-F1
#
_cell.length_a   1.000
_cell.length_b   1.000
_cell.length_c   1.000
_cell.angle_alpha   90.00
_cell.angle_beta   90.00
_cell.angle_gamma   90.00
#
_symmetry.space_group_name_H-M   'P 1'
#
loop_
_entity.id
_entity.type
_entity.pdbx_description
1 polymer ?
#
loop_
_entity_poly.entity_id
_entity_poly.type
_entity_poly.pdbx_seq_one_letter_code
_entity_poly.pdbx_strand_id
1 'polypeptide(L)'
;MDSLIVEVDGFTWNIDDRGDGPAVVMCHGFPGLVYSYRHQFAPLVDAGYRAVAPDMPGYGRTDRPREAEEYTNVAISERLVRLLDVLGTMSGSSALERMRAFVPDLRGVHLLEGAGHFVQMERRDEVNNLLLRFLFRIRIPTRTAEQHFHRRSST
;
A
#
# COMPACT_ATOMS: atom_id res chain seq x y z
N MET A 1 4.40 15.27 -13.03
CA MET A 1 4.96 14.79 -11.76
C MET A 1 3.75 14.42 -10.96
N ASP A 2 3.56 13.14 -10.73
CA ASP A 2 2.28 12.61 -10.29
C ASP A 2 2.28 12.62 -8.76
N SER A 3 1.74 13.70 -8.20
CA SER A 3 1.57 13.82 -6.76
C SER A 3 0.21 13.28 -6.33
N LEU A 4 0.17 12.50 -5.28
CA LEU A 4 -1.05 11.99 -4.65
C LEU A 4 -1.29 12.65 -3.30
N ILE A 5 -2.56 12.68 -2.88
CA ILE A 5 -2.98 13.23 -1.59
C ILE A 5 -3.19 12.06 -0.61
N VAL A 6 -2.58 12.16 0.57
CA VAL A 6 -2.71 11.19 1.67
C VAL A 6 -3.20 11.92 2.90
N GLU A 7 -4.26 11.44 3.53
CA GLU A 7 -4.70 11.93 4.83
C GLU A 7 -4.12 11.04 5.94
N VAL A 8 -3.53 11.64 6.96
CA VAL A 8 -2.97 10.95 8.13
C VAL A 8 -3.39 11.72 9.39
N ASP A 9 -4.16 11.09 10.27
CA ASP A 9 -4.66 11.68 11.52
C ASP A 9 -5.34 13.05 11.32
N GLY A 10 -6.15 13.21 10.27
CA GLY A 10 -6.82 14.48 9.94
C GLY A 10 -5.92 15.53 9.29
N PHE A 11 -4.69 15.18 8.91
CA PHE A 11 -3.74 16.06 8.24
C PHE A 11 -3.45 15.59 6.82
N THR A 12 -3.59 16.50 5.87
CA THR A 12 -3.47 16.24 4.45
C THR A 12 -2.04 16.46 3.98
N TRP A 13 -1.46 15.44 3.35
CA TRP A 13 -0.16 15.44 2.72
C TRP A 13 -0.29 15.38 1.20
N ASN A 14 0.52 16.18 0.50
CA ASN A 14 0.79 15.99 -0.91
C ASN A 14 2.15 15.32 -1.06
N ILE A 15 2.20 14.17 -1.73
CA ILE A 15 3.42 13.39 -1.88
C ILE A 15 3.62 12.92 -3.31
N ASP A 16 4.87 12.73 -3.73
CA ASP A 16 5.24 11.91 -4.88
C ASP A 16 5.95 10.67 -4.34
N ASP A 17 5.48 9.49 -4.75
CA ASP A 17 5.87 8.20 -4.18
C ASP A 17 5.98 7.18 -5.33
N ARG A 18 7.20 6.70 -5.59
CA ARG A 18 7.49 5.85 -6.76
C ARG A 18 8.45 4.74 -6.42
N GLY A 19 8.24 3.58 -7.05
CA GLY A 19 9.06 2.38 -6.88
C GLY A 19 8.66 1.57 -5.65
N ASP A 20 9.20 0.35 -5.57
CA ASP A 20 8.74 -0.66 -4.59
C ASP A 20 9.87 -1.18 -3.67
N GLY A 21 11.07 -0.59 -3.77
CA GLY A 21 12.24 -0.97 -2.99
C GLY A 21 12.32 -0.35 -1.59
N PRO A 22 13.50 -0.38 -0.94
CA PRO A 22 13.73 0.32 0.31
C PRO A 22 13.44 1.83 0.16
N ALA A 23 12.69 2.39 1.11
CA ALA A 23 12.24 3.78 1.04
C ALA A 23 13.39 4.77 1.27
N VAL A 24 13.48 5.79 0.40
CA VAL A 24 14.32 6.97 0.53
C VAL A 24 13.41 8.19 0.58
N VAL A 25 13.36 8.84 1.74
CA VAL A 25 12.45 9.97 2.03
C VAL A 25 13.22 11.27 1.89
N MET A 26 12.72 12.17 1.03
CA MET A 26 13.37 13.44 0.71
C MET A 26 12.51 14.62 1.18
N CYS A 27 12.99 15.33 2.21
CA CYS A 27 12.30 16.47 2.82
C CYS A 27 12.94 17.79 2.37
N HIS A 28 12.18 18.64 1.66
CA HIS A 28 12.73 19.90 1.15
C HIS A 28 12.90 20.96 2.24
N GLY A 29 13.81 21.92 2.01
CA GLY A 29 13.99 23.12 2.84
C GLY A 29 13.15 24.32 2.37
N PHE A 30 13.49 25.52 2.85
CA PHE A 30 12.89 26.79 2.42
C PHE A 30 13.72 27.48 1.32
N PRO A 31 13.09 28.02 0.25
CA PRO A 31 11.78 27.64 -0.26
C PRO A 31 11.88 26.32 -1.07
N GLY A 32 10.86 25.47 -1.02
CA GLY A 32 10.87 24.20 -1.74
C GLY A 32 9.48 23.60 -1.91
N LEU A 33 9.42 22.57 -2.77
CA LEU A 33 8.27 21.70 -3.03
C LEU A 33 8.80 20.30 -3.33
N VAL A 34 7.90 19.31 -3.44
CA VAL A 34 8.20 17.98 -3.99
C VAL A 34 8.95 18.06 -5.33
N TYR A 35 8.65 19.08 -6.14
CA TYR A 35 9.28 19.36 -7.43
C TYR A 35 10.80 19.57 -7.35
N SER A 36 11.33 19.94 -6.18
CA SER A 36 12.76 20.09 -5.94
C SER A 36 13.52 18.79 -6.18
N TYR A 37 12.86 17.64 -6.02
CA TYR A 37 13.48 16.31 -6.14
C TYR A 37 13.29 15.63 -7.50
N ARG A 38 12.70 16.31 -8.50
CA ARG A 38 12.39 15.72 -9.82
C ARG A 38 13.57 15.05 -10.53
N HIS A 39 14.80 15.45 -10.22
CA HIS A 39 16.01 14.87 -10.80
C HIS A 39 16.53 13.65 -10.01
N GLN A 40 16.06 13.44 -8.78
CA GLN A 40 16.48 12.36 -7.89
C GLN A 40 15.56 11.14 -7.99
N PHE A 41 14.27 11.35 -8.32
CA PHE A 41 13.30 10.25 -8.42
C PHE A 41 13.74 9.15 -9.40
N ALA A 42 14.02 9.49 -10.66
CA ALA A 42 14.35 8.48 -11.67
C ALA A 42 15.61 7.68 -11.31
N PRO A 43 16.77 8.31 -10.95
CA PRO A 43 17.95 7.56 -10.53
C PRO A 43 17.74 6.63 -9.32
N LEU A 44 16.93 7.04 -8.34
CA LEU A 44 16.63 6.22 -7.16
C LEU A 44 15.77 5.01 -7.52
N VAL A 45 14.73 5.21 -8.33
CA VAL A 45 13.85 4.14 -8.79
C VAL A 45 14.62 3.16 -9.69
N ASP A 46 15.45 3.67 -10.62
CA ASP A 46 16.30 2.84 -11.49
C ASP A 46 17.33 2.02 -10.70
N ALA A 47 17.78 2.54 -9.56
CA ALA A 47 18.66 1.83 -8.62
C ALA A 47 17.93 0.84 -7.70
N GLY A 48 16.61 0.69 -7.83
CA GLY A 48 15.80 -0.26 -7.06
C GLY A 48 15.35 0.24 -5.70
N TYR A 49 15.32 1.55 -5.47
CA TYR A 49 14.74 2.17 -4.27
C TYR A 49 13.31 2.66 -4.51
N ARG A 50 12.56 2.83 -3.42
CA ARG A 50 11.29 3.59 -3.41
C ARG A 50 11.59 5.04 -3.06
N ALA A 51 11.41 5.96 -4.00
CA ALA A 51 11.61 7.38 -3.79
C ALA A 51 10.32 8.04 -3.30
N VAL A 52 10.38 8.69 -2.14
CA VAL A 52 9.23 9.37 -1.52
C VAL A 52 9.60 10.81 -1.21
N ALA A 53 8.78 11.77 -1.62
CA ALA A 53 8.95 13.17 -1.27
C ALA A 53 7.60 13.84 -0.99
N PRO A 54 7.36 14.36 0.23
CA PRO A 54 6.22 15.20 0.51
C PRO A 54 6.51 16.68 0.18
N ASP A 55 5.46 17.45 -0.08
CA ASP A 55 5.48 18.88 0.29
C ASP A 55 5.48 18.96 1.83
N MET A 56 6.44 19.69 2.41
CA MET A 56 6.55 19.85 3.86
C MET A 56 5.37 20.67 4.41
N PRO A 57 5.02 20.53 5.71
CA PRO A 57 3.96 21.33 6.33
C PRO A 57 4.11 22.83 6.04
N GLY A 58 3.03 23.47 5.60
CA GLY A 58 3.04 24.87 5.16
C GLY A 58 3.19 25.08 3.64
N TYR A 59 3.62 24.06 2.89
CA TYR A 59 3.99 24.18 1.48
C TYR A 59 3.04 23.45 0.53
N GLY A 60 3.01 23.94 -0.71
CA GLY A 60 2.32 23.29 -1.81
C GLY A 60 0.87 22.94 -1.50
N ARG A 61 0.55 21.65 -1.60
CA ARG A 61 -0.80 21.10 -1.32
C ARG A 61 -0.87 20.32 0.01
N THR A 62 0.20 20.28 0.78
CA THR A 62 0.17 19.80 2.16
C THR A 62 -0.47 20.86 3.07
N ASP A 63 -1.12 20.39 4.13
CA ASP A 63 -1.78 21.26 5.10
C ASP A 63 -0.83 22.29 5.72
N ARG A 64 -1.44 23.40 6.15
CA ARG A 64 -0.75 24.55 6.74
C ARG A 64 -1.17 24.69 8.19
N PRO A 65 -0.40 24.12 9.15
CA PRO A 65 -0.61 24.37 10.56
C PRO A 65 -0.73 25.87 10.87
N ARG A 66 -1.58 26.22 11.83
CA ARG A 66 -1.82 27.64 12.20
C ARG A 66 -0.86 28.11 13.27
N GLU A 67 -0.53 27.22 14.19
CA GLU A 67 0.29 27.55 15.35
C GLU A 67 1.77 27.34 15.03
N ALA A 68 2.64 28.21 15.57
CA ALA A 68 4.07 28.19 15.27
C ALA A 68 4.75 26.94 15.84
N GLU A 69 4.24 26.42 16.95
CA GLU A 69 4.72 25.25 17.67
C GLU A 69 4.62 23.97 16.81
N GLU A 70 3.68 23.95 15.85
CA GLU A 70 3.50 22.84 14.90
C GLU A 70 4.57 22.80 13.80
N TYR A 71 5.39 23.85 13.68
CA TYR A 71 6.53 23.91 12.75
C TYR A 71 7.88 23.61 13.44
N THR A 72 7.87 23.19 14.70
CA THR A 72 9.09 22.73 15.38
C THR A 72 9.63 21.46 14.74
N ASN A 73 10.95 21.24 14.82
CA ASN A 73 11.57 20.01 14.32
C ASN A 73 10.93 18.75 14.93
N VAL A 74 10.53 18.81 16.20
CA VAL A 74 9.86 17.70 16.90
C VAL A 74 8.50 17.44 16.29
N ALA A 75 7.64 18.47 16.19
CA ALA A 75 6.29 18.32 15.63
C ALA A 75 6.32 17.82 14.17
N ILE A 76 7.22 18.37 13.36
CA ILE A 76 7.40 17.93 11.97
C ILE A 76 7.89 16.48 11.90
N SER A 77 8.86 16.09 12.73
CA SER A 77 9.39 14.72 12.75
C SER A 77 8.33 13.71 13.17
N GLU A 78 7.54 14.02 14.20
CA GLU A 78 6.43 13.15 14.63
C GLU A 78 5.39 12.99 13.52
N ARG A 79 5.08 14.07 12.80
CA ARG A 79 4.13 14.02 11.68
C ARG A 79 4.67 13.22 10.49
N LEU A 80 5.96 13.35 10.19
CA LEU A 80 6.63 12.54 9.18
C LEU A 80 6.66 11.06 9.57
N VAL A 81 6.94 10.72 10.83
CA VAL A 81 6.92 9.33 11.30
C VAL A 81 5.53 8.73 11.09
N ARG A 82 4.45 9.45 11.43
CA ARG A 82 3.08 8.99 11.18
C ARG A 82 2.78 8.79 9.69
N LEU A 83 3.25 9.70 8.84
CA LEU A 83 3.15 9.54 7.39
C LEU A 83 3.88 8.27 6.94
N LEU A 84 5.10 8.04 7.42
CA LEU A 84 5.90 6.87 7.07
C LEU A 84 5.33 5.57 7.61
N ASP A 85 4.68 5.59 8.78
CA ASP A 85 3.93 4.46 9.29
C ASP A 85 2.82 4.11 8.30
N VAL A 86 2.01 5.08 7.87
CA VAL A 86 0.96 4.89 6.84
C VAL A 86 1.54 4.43 5.50
N LEU A 87 2.61 5.02 5.00
CA LEU A 87 3.20 4.62 3.71
C LEU A 87 3.90 3.26 3.78
N GLY A 88 4.49 2.94 4.92
CA GLY A 88 5.00 1.62 5.27
C GLY A 88 3.86 0.63 5.51
N THR A 89 2.62 1.10 5.71
CA THR A 89 1.46 0.22 5.80
C THR A 89 0.97 -0.34 4.48
N MET A 90 1.22 0.41 3.41
CA MET A 90 0.76 0.15 2.05
C MET A 90 1.78 -0.65 1.21
N SER A 91 2.98 -0.90 1.75
CA SER A 91 4.00 -1.72 1.10
C SER A 91 4.76 -2.57 2.14
N GLY A 92 4.90 -3.87 1.88
CA GLY A 92 5.68 -4.80 2.69
C GLY A 92 4.91 -5.63 3.73
N SER A 93 5.66 -6.43 4.49
CA SER A 93 5.20 -7.45 5.48
C SER A 93 4.24 -6.93 6.55
N SER A 94 4.17 -5.62 6.76
CA SER A 94 3.25 -4.98 7.70
C SER A 94 1.78 -5.03 7.23
N ALA A 95 1.51 -5.13 5.92
CA ALA A 95 0.16 -5.27 5.37
C ALA A 95 -0.57 -6.50 5.93
N LEU A 96 0.18 -7.57 6.19
CA LEU A 96 -0.33 -8.83 6.74
C LEU A 96 -0.75 -8.70 8.22
N GLU A 97 -0.01 -7.92 9.01
CA GLU A 97 -0.34 -7.67 10.42
C GLU A 97 -1.63 -6.87 10.57
N ARG A 98 -1.87 -5.88 9.70
CA ARG A 98 -3.13 -5.12 9.73
C ARG A 98 -4.30 -5.85 9.10
N MET A 99 -4.08 -6.75 8.12
CA MET A 99 -5.17 -7.58 7.62
C MET A 99 -5.81 -8.41 8.74
N ARG A 100 -5.04 -8.83 9.76
CA ARG A 100 -5.58 -9.47 10.98
C ARG A 100 -6.42 -8.53 11.85
N ALA A 101 -6.10 -7.24 11.87
CA ALA A 101 -6.83 -6.25 12.66
C ALA A 101 -8.19 -5.89 12.03
N PHE A 102 -8.28 -5.87 10.69
CA PHE A 102 -9.50 -5.48 9.97
C PHE A 102 -10.34 -6.65 9.46
N VAL A 103 -9.79 -7.86 9.38
CA VAL A 103 -10.51 -9.08 9.01
C VAL A 103 -10.62 -9.97 10.26
N PRO A 104 -11.68 -9.82 11.08
CA PRO A 104 -11.78 -10.43 12.40
C PRO A 104 -11.81 -11.96 12.41
N ASP A 105 -12.02 -12.60 11.24
CA ASP A 105 -11.95 -14.05 11.06
C ASP A 105 -10.86 -14.43 10.03
N LEU A 106 -9.70 -13.77 10.08
CA LEU A 106 -8.58 -14.13 9.22
C LEU A 106 -7.94 -15.45 9.67
N ARG A 107 -8.21 -16.53 8.93
CA ARG A 107 -7.76 -17.90 9.29
C ARG A 107 -6.44 -18.34 8.66
N GLY A 108 -5.85 -17.56 7.75
CA GLY A 108 -4.61 -17.93 7.07
C GLY A 108 -4.03 -16.80 6.22
N VAL A 109 -2.70 -16.77 6.14
CA VAL A 109 -1.91 -15.88 5.28
C VAL A 109 -0.83 -16.73 4.64
N HIS A 110 -0.75 -16.71 3.31
CA HIS A 110 0.19 -17.51 2.55
C HIS A 110 0.93 -16.62 1.55
N LEU A 111 2.24 -16.56 1.67
CA LEU A 111 3.11 -15.93 0.68
C LEU A 111 3.56 -17.01 -0.30
N LEU A 112 3.31 -16.78 -1.59
CA LEU A 112 3.73 -17.69 -2.65
C LEU A 112 5.01 -17.16 -3.28
N GLU A 113 6.11 -17.88 -3.06
CA GLU A 113 7.43 -17.49 -3.54
C GLU A 113 7.41 -17.31 -5.06
N GLY A 114 7.93 -16.17 -5.53
CA GLY A 114 8.09 -15.81 -6.93
C GLY A 114 6.80 -15.46 -7.69
N ALA A 115 5.71 -15.17 -6.99
CA ALA A 115 4.52 -14.52 -7.56
C ALA A 115 4.66 -12.99 -7.52
N GLY A 116 4.26 -12.32 -8.60
CA GLY A 116 4.13 -10.87 -8.71
C GLY A 116 2.69 -10.39 -8.55
N HIS A 117 2.27 -9.49 -9.44
CA HIS A 117 0.99 -8.76 -9.32
C HIS A 117 -0.25 -9.63 -9.53
N PHE A 118 -0.16 -10.72 -10.29
CA PHE A 118 -1.30 -11.59 -10.60
C PHE A 118 -1.10 -12.98 -10.04
N VAL A 119 -0.92 -13.09 -8.72
CA VAL A 119 -0.64 -14.35 -8.00
C VAL A 119 -1.58 -15.51 -8.37
N GLN A 120 -2.87 -15.25 -8.59
CA GLN A 120 -3.85 -16.27 -9.00
C GLN A 120 -3.65 -16.80 -10.42
N MET A 121 -2.97 -16.05 -11.28
CA MET A 121 -2.61 -16.48 -12.64
C MET A 121 -1.21 -17.08 -12.65
N GLU A 122 -0.27 -16.45 -11.96
CA GLU A 122 1.15 -16.82 -11.93
C GLU A 122 1.42 -18.08 -11.10
N ARG A 123 0.64 -18.31 -10.04
CA ARG A 123 0.72 -19.49 -9.15
C ARG A 123 -0.63 -20.18 -9.03
N ARG A 124 -1.30 -20.37 -10.17
CA ARG A 124 -2.68 -20.88 -10.28
C ARG A 124 -2.95 -22.12 -9.42
N ASP A 125 -2.04 -23.11 -9.45
CA ASP A 125 -2.27 -24.42 -8.85
C ASP A 125 -2.11 -24.34 -7.32
N GLU A 126 -1.12 -23.59 -6.84
CA GLU A 126 -0.92 -23.33 -5.41
C GLU A 126 -2.05 -22.48 -4.83
N VAL A 127 -2.48 -21.44 -5.54
CA VAL A 127 -3.63 -20.61 -5.13
C VAL A 127 -4.90 -21.45 -5.06
N ASN A 128 -5.20 -22.25 -6.08
CA ASN A 128 -6.36 -23.13 -6.09
C ASN A 128 -6.33 -24.13 -4.92
N ASN A 129 -5.17 -24.74 -4.65
CA ASN A 129 -5.01 -25.67 -3.54
C ASN A 129 -5.24 -25.01 -2.17
N LEU A 130 -4.72 -23.79 -1.98
CA LEU A 130 -4.93 -23.03 -0.75
C LEU A 130 -6.41 -22.68 -0.56
N LEU A 131 -7.09 -22.25 -1.63
CA LEU A 131 -8.54 -21.94 -1.59
C LEU A 131 -9.37 -23.18 -1.26
N LEU A 132 -9.15 -24.30 -1.96
CA LEU A 132 -9.87 -25.55 -1.70
C LEU A 132 -9.63 -26.05 -0.27
N ARG A 133 -8.39 -25.98 0.22
CA ARG A 133 -8.04 -26.34 1.60
C ARG A 133 -8.74 -25.46 2.62
N PHE A 134 -8.81 -24.15 2.37
CA PHE A 134 -9.52 -23.21 3.23
C PHE A 134 -11.02 -23.55 3.29
N LEU A 135 -11.67 -23.71 2.14
CA LEU A 135 -13.10 -24.01 2.02
C LEU A 135 -13.48 -25.33 2.70
N PHE A 136 -12.65 -26.37 2.51
CA PHE A 136 -12.82 -27.65 3.20
C PHE A 136 -12.78 -27.47 4.73
N ARG A 137 -11.86 -26.63 5.22
CA ARG A 137 -11.67 -26.41 6.66
C ARG A 137 -12.80 -25.61 7.30
N ILE A 138 -13.44 -24.71 6.54
CA ILE A 138 -14.58 -23.93 7.04
C ILE A 138 -15.94 -24.61 6.78
N ARG A 139 -15.94 -25.85 6.23
CA ARG A 139 -17.13 -26.71 6.00
C ARG A 139 -18.31 -25.96 5.39
N ILE A 140 -18.08 -25.24 4.28
CA ILE A 140 -19.20 -24.76 3.47
C ILE A 140 -19.82 -25.98 2.78
N PRO A 141 -21.11 -26.30 3.02
CA PRO A 141 -21.76 -27.41 2.35
C PRO A 141 -21.74 -27.15 0.84
N THR A 142 -21.10 -28.02 0.07
CA THR A 142 -21.22 -27.98 -1.38
C THR A 142 -22.60 -28.54 -1.74
N ARG A 143 -23.36 -27.81 -2.57
CA ARG A 143 -24.51 -28.40 -3.24
C ARG A 143 -24.02 -29.60 -4.06
N THR A 144 -24.64 -30.76 -3.87
CA THR A 144 -24.39 -31.95 -4.68
C THR A 144 -24.65 -31.64 -6.17
N ALA A 145 -23.83 -32.22 -7.04
CA ALA A 145 -23.71 -31.88 -8.46
C ALA A 145 -24.92 -32.28 -9.34
N GLU A 146 -26.15 -32.36 -8.82
CA GLU A 146 -27.32 -32.79 -9.59
C GLU A 146 -28.13 -31.64 -10.23
N GLN A 147 -27.78 -30.37 -9.99
CA GLN A 147 -28.62 -29.24 -10.46
C GLN A 147 -28.10 -28.52 -11.72
N HIS A 148 -27.07 -29.03 -12.43
CA HIS A 148 -26.50 -28.34 -13.61
C HIS A 148 -26.48 -29.13 -14.92
N PHE A 149 -27.36 -30.12 -15.08
CA PHE A 149 -27.64 -30.69 -16.41
C PHE A 149 -29.07 -30.36 -16.85
N HIS A 150 -29.33 -29.08 -17.13
CA HIS A 150 -30.47 -28.73 -17.97
C HIS A 150 -30.15 -27.60 -18.96
N ARG A 151 -30.21 -28.00 -20.24
CA ARG A 151 -30.25 -27.19 -21.47
C ARG A 151 -28.95 -26.55 -21.96
N ARG A 152 -28.17 -27.34 -22.69
CA ARG A 152 -27.88 -27.01 -24.09
C ARG A 152 -28.34 -28.16 -24.97
N SER A 153 -29.59 -28.06 -25.43
CA SER A 153 -30.11 -28.87 -26.53
C SER A 153 -30.02 -28.02 -27.79
N SER A 154 -29.44 -28.64 -28.80
CA SER A 154 -29.26 -28.19 -30.17
C SER A 154 -30.51 -27.58 -30.80
N THR A 155 -30.31 -26.49 -31.53
CA THR A 155 -30.91 -26.21 -32.84
C THR A 155 -29.91 -25.41 -33.64
#